data_AF-A0A969ELB4-F1
#
_entry.id   AF-A0A969ELB4-F1
#
_cell.length_a   1.000
_cell.length_b   1.000
_cell.length_c   1.000
_cell.angle_alpha   90.00
_cell.angle_beta   90.00
_cell.angle_gamma   90.00
#
_symmetry.space_group_name_H-M   'P 1'
#
loop_
_entity.id
_entity.type
_entity.pdbx_description
1 polymer ?
#
loop_
_entity_poly.entity_id
_entity_poly.type
_entity_poly.pdbx_seq_one_letter_code
_entity_poly.pdbx_strand_id
1 'polypeptide(L)'
;MLLPILHSLPPELSDVNVTMGYPLRNTPLYNLLDLLIDMQLQRKGNYFSHRQVTPILAHAYILALEKEEAQKIRYSIISANRVFISQEELMRENTILQELFQVVEPEKASAYLLGIVKTLGASFADNQSFDREYAFHFHRHLSRLHEVLHDSGKH
;
A
#
# COMPACT_ATOMS: atom_id res chain seq x y z
N MET A 1 -20.84 -3.73 6.42
CA MET A 1 -20.61 -2.28 6.61
C MET A 1 -19.11 -2.08 6.80
N LEU A 2 -18.40 -1.62 5.76
CA LEU A 2 -16.93 -1.56 5.68
C LEU A 2 -16.37 -0.23 6.20
N LEU A 3 -16.77 0.11 7.43
CA LEU A 3 -16.23 1.22 8.19
C LEU A 3 -15.14 0.85 9.22
N PRO A 4 -14.90 -0.41 9.67
CA PRO A 4 -14.06 -0.60 10.87
C PRO A 4 -12.59 -0.97 10.60
N ILE A 5 -11.97 -0.48 9.53
CA ILE A 5 -10.50 -0.67 9.34
C ILE A 5 -9.76 0.65 9.47
N LEU A 6 -10.34 1.73 8.93
CA LEU A 6 -9.96 3.09 9.33
C LEU A 6 -10.21 3.36 10.83
N HIS A 7 -11.16 2.64 11.47
CA HIS A 7 -11.44 2.73 12.91
C HIS A 7 -10.70 1.70 13.78
N SER A 8 -9.98 0.72 13.20
CA SER A 8 -9.10 -0.18 13.96
C SER A 8 -7.61 0.19 13.81
N LEU A 9 -7.31 1.14 12.93
CA LEU A 9 -6.28 2.13 13.25
C LEU A 9 -6.87 3.04 14.33
N PRO A 10 -6.08 3.46 15.33
CA PRO A 10 -6.61 4.18 16.47
C PRO A 10 -7.36 5.43 15.98
N PRO A 11 -8.54 5.74 16.55
CA PRO A 11 -9.32 6.93 16.20
C PRO A 11 -8.53 8.25 16.36
N GLU A 12 -7.35 8.21 16.99
CA GLU A 12 -6.41 9.33 17.03
C GLU A 12 -5.80 9.74 15.68
N LEU A 13 -5.89 8.96 14.60
CA LEU A 13 -5.24 9.31 13.32
C LEU A 13 -6.15 10.03 12.30
N SER A 14 -7.47 9.98 12.49
CA SER A 14 -8.44 10.66 11.62
C SER A 14 -8.60 12.14 11.92
N ASP A 15 -8.41 12.56 13.17
CA ASP A 15 -8.63 13.95 13.61
C ASP A 15 -7.42 14.67 14.21
N VAL A 16 -6.26 14.01 14.37
CA VAL A 16 -5.10 14.69 14.97
C VAL A 16 -4.26 15.36 13.90
N ASN A 17 -4.69 16.57 13.54
CA ASN A 17 -3.76 17.60 13.09
C ASN A 17 -3.09 18.36 14.26
N VAL A 18 -3.34 18.03 15.53
CA VAL A 18 -2.72 18.74 16.66
C VAL A 18 -2.54 17.81 17.87
N THR A 19 -1.36 17.18 18.04
CA THR A 19 -0.60 17.05 19.32
C THR A 19 0.56 16.03 19.32
N MET A 20 0.66 15.11 18.34
CA MET A 20 1.70 14.05 18.32
C MET A 20 2.87 14.28 17.33
N GLY A 21 3.07 15.50 16.86
CA GLY A 21 4.36 15.97 16.31
C GLY A 21 4.84 15.47 14.94
N TYR A 22 4.12 14.61 14.20
CA TYR A 22 4.56 14.21 12.84
C TYR A 22 3.41 14.01 11.84
N PRO A 23 3.44 14.68 10.67
CA PRO A 23 2.46 14.47 9.62
C PRO A 23 2.80 13.19 8.84
N LEU A 24 2.44 12.01 9.37
CA LEU A 24 2.49 10.74 8.62
C LEU A 24 1.70 10.84 7.30
N ARG A 25 0.66 11.69 7.27
CA ARG A 25 -0.14 12.03 6.09
C ARG A 25 0.68 12.51 4.89
N ASN A 26 1.88 13.05 5.11
CA ASN A 26 2.73 13.58 4.04
C ASN A 26 3.82 12.59 3.61
N THR A 27 3.72 11.32 4.01
CA THR A 27 4.73 10.30 3.67
C THR A 27 4.27 9.46 2.47
N PRO A 28 5.20 9.06 1.57
CA PRO A 28 4.87 8.15 0.47
C PRO A 28 4.28 6.81 0.96
N LEU A 29 4.71 6.33 2.13
CA LEU A 29 4.17 5.11 2.72
C LEU A 29 2.69 5.24 3.08
N TYR A 30 2.30 6.33 3.73
CA TYR A 30 0.89 6.58 4.05
C TYR A 30 0.04 6.70 2.79
N ASN A 31 0.54 7.41 1.77
CA ASN A 31 -0.18 7.52 0.50
C ASN A 31 -0.40 6.16 -0.17
N LEU A 32 0.60 5.28 -0.18
CA LEU A 32 0.43 3.92 -0.70
C LEU A 32 -0.63 3.13 0.09
N LEU A 33 -0.59 3.18 1.42
CA LEU A 33 -1.56 2.48 2.26
C LEU A 33 -2.99 2.99 2.02
N ASP A 34 -3.16 4.30 1.87
CA ASP A 34 -4.45 4.91 1.57
C ASP A 34 -5.00 4.44 0.21
N LEU A 35 -4.16 4.41 -0.83
CA LEU A 35 -4.53 3.86 -2.14
C LEU A 35 -4.94 2.38 -2.07
N LEU A 36 -4.25 1.58 -1.27
CA LEU A 36 -4.56 0.15 -1.11
C LEU A 36 -5.87 -0.05 -0.33
N ILE A 37 -6.13 0.76 0.69
CA ILE A 37 -7.39 0.75 1.42
C ILE A 37 -8.55 1.13 0.48
N ASP A 38 -8.41 2.22 -0.27
CA ASP A 38 -9.42 2.66 -1.23
C ASP A 38 -9.71 1.59 -2.29
N MET A 39 -8.66 0.94 -2.80
CA MET A 39 -8.78 -0.20 -3.72
C MET A 39 -9.59 -1.35 -3.10
N GLN A 40 -9.32 -1.73 -1.84
CA GLN A 40 -10.07 -2.80 -1.16
C GLN A 40 -11.53 -2.41 -0.87
N LEU A 41 -11.80 -1.14 -0.57
CA LEU A 41 -13.15 -0.65 -0.27
C LEU A 41 -14.02 -0.59 -1.53
N GLN A 42 -13.43 -0.22 -2.66
CA GLN A 42 -14.16 0.02 -3.89
C GLN A 42 -14.12 -1.16 -4.89
N ARG A 43 -13.44 -2.26 -4.56
CA ARG A 43 -13.38 -3.46 -5.41
C ARG A 43 -14.77 -4.06 -5.63
N LYS A 44 -14.94 -4.74 -6.77
CA LYS A 44 -16.16 -5.49 -7.09
C LYS A 44 -15.81 -6.97 -7.23
N GLY A 45 -15.96 -7.73 -6.15
CA GLY A 45 -15.48 -9.12 -6.10
C GLY A 45 -13.97 -9.17 -6.26
N ASN A 46 -13.51 -9.81 -7.34
CA ASN A 46 -12.10 -9.91 -7.75
C ASN A 46 -11.71 -8.91 -8.86
N TYR A 47 -12.52 -7.89 -9.11
CA TYR A 47 -12.24 -6.85 -10.09
C TYR A 47 -11.94 -5.51 -9.40
N PHE A 48 -10.94 -4.81 -9.95
CA PHE A 48 -10.53 -3.47 -9.52
C PHE A 48 -10.76 -2.46 -10.64
N SER A 49 -11.16 -1.24 -10.30
CA SER A 49 -11.27 -0.19 -11.31
C SER A 49 -9.88 0.31 -11.70
N HIS A 50 -9.69 0.63 -12.99
CA HIS A 50 -8.45 1.25 -13.45
C HIS A 50 -8.06 2.52 -12.66
N ARG A 51 -9.05 3.23 -12.10
CA ARG A 51 -8.85 4.41 -11.25
C ARG A 51 -8.14 4.12 -9.93
N GLN A 52 -8.33 2.93 -9.36
CA GLN A 52 -7.65 2.48 -8.13
C GLN A 52 -6.28 1.87 -8.47
N VAL A 53 -6.22 1.10 -9.56
CA VAL A 53 -5.01 0.38 -9.97
C VAL A 53 -3.91 1.33 -10.47
N THR A 54 -4.26 2.31 -11.32
CA THR A 54 -3.26 3.15 -11.99
C THR A 54 -2.39 3.96 -11.02
N PRO A 55 -2.95 4.60 -9.96
CA PRO A 55 -2.15 5.30 -8.96
C PRO A 55 -1.19 4.38 -8.20
N ILE A 56 -1.61 3.17 -7.84
CA ILE A 56 -0.75 2.19 -7.17
C ILE A 56 0.43 1.80 -8.05
N LEU A 57 0.17 1.50 -9.33
CA LEU A 57 1.24 1.16 -10.30
C LEU A 57 2.17 2.33 -10.60
N ALA A 58 1.71 3.57 -10.44
CA ALA A 58 2.51 4.78 -10.60
C ALA A 58 3.20 5.21 -9.30
N HIS A 59 2.98 4.52 -8.18
CA HIS A 59 3.53 4.88 -6.90
C HIS A 59 5.05 4.69 -6.86
N ALA A 60 5.76 5.60 -6.17
CA ALA A 60 7.24 5.63 -6.16
C ALA A 60 7.86 4.29 -5.74
N TYR A 61 7.33 3.63 -4.70
CA TYR A 61 7.83 2.32 -4.26
C TYR A 61 7.64 1.22 -5.30
N ILE A 62 6.52 1.24 -6.03
CA ILE A 62 6.20 0.20 -7.01
C ILE A 62 7.05 0.44 -8.26
N LEU A 63 7.21 1.68 -8.68
CA LEU A 63 8.11 2.03 -9.78
C LEU A 63 9.59 1.77 -9.46
N ALA A 64 9.97 1.79 -8.19
CA ALA A 64 11.34 1.51 -7.79
C ALA A 64 11.63 0.00 -7.75
N LEU A 65 10.64 -0.84 -7.39
CA LEU A 65 10.80 -2.30 -7.32
C LEU A 65 10.45 -3.01 -8.63
N GLU A 66 9.34 -2.62 -9.27
CA GLU A 66 8.70 -3.38 -10.35
C GLU A 66 8.37 -2.50 -11.56
N LYS A 67 9.26 -1.56 -11.90
CA LYS A 67 9.03 -0.56 -12.97
C LYS A 67 8.49 -1.18 -14.26
N GLU A 68 9.13 -2.24 -14.72
CA GLU A 68 8.82 -2.85 -16.01
C GLU A 68 7.41 -3.47 -16.00
N GLU A 69 7.09 -4.29 -15.00
CA GLU A 69 5.77 -4.91 -14.87
C GLU A 69 4.66 -3.88 -14.65
N ALA A 70 4.92 -2.86 -13.82
CA ALA A 70 3.98 -1.77 -13.62
C ALA A 70 3.67 -1.02 -14.93
N GLN A 71 4.68 -0.76 -15.77
CA GLN A 71 4.47 -0.12 -17.07
C GLN A 71 3.73 -1.02 -18.06
N LYS A 72 4.03 -2.32 -18.10
CA LYS A 72 3.31 -3.30 -18.95
C LYS A 72 1.82 -3.31 -18.63
N ILE A 73 1.47 -3.37 -17.34
CA ILE A 73 0.07 -3.37 -16.90
C ILE A 73 -0.61 -2.03 -17.23
N ARG A 74 0.06 -0.90 -16.97
CA ARG A 74 -0.51 0.43 -17.33
C ARG A 74 -0.75 0.57 -18.83
N TYR A 75 0.17 0.07 -19.65
CA TYR A 75 0.01 0.08 -21.11
C TYR A 75 -1.17 -0.80 -21.55
N SER A 76 -1.36 -1.98 -20.95
CA SER A 76 -2.49 -2.85 -21.29
C SER A 76 -3.84 -2.25 -20.88
N ILE A 77 -3.90 -1.50 -19.77
CA ILE A 77 -5.09 -0.76 -19.34
C ILE A 77 -5.48 0.29 -20.38
N ILE A 78 -4.50 1.09 -20.84
CA ILE A 78 -4.75 2.18 -21.79
C ILE A 78 -5.11 1.63 -23.17
N SER A 79 -4.30 0.70 -23.70
CA SER A 79 -4.46 0.20 -25.07
C SER A 79 -5.76 -0.57 -25.29
N ALA A 80 -6.25 -1.29 -24.27
CA ALA A 80 -7.55 -1.97 -24.32
C ALA A 80 -8.71 -1.17 -23.71
N ASN A 81 -8.51 0.11 -23.34
CA ASN A 81 -9.51 0.98 -22.71
C ASN A 81 -10.24 0.29 -21.54
N ARG A 82 -9.48 -0.39 -20.66
CA ARG A 82 -10.03 -1.25 -19.61
C ARG A 82 -10.61 -0.41 -18.48
N VAL A 83 -11.89 -0.62 -18.18
CA VAL A 83 -12.57 0.03 -17.05
C VAL A 83 -12.35 -0.74 -15.74
N PHE A 84 -12.38 -2.07 -15.84
CA PHE A 84 -12.14 -3.00 -14.74
C PHE A 84 -11.06 -4.01 -15.14
N ILE A 85 -10.25 -4.42 -14.17
CA ILE A 85 -9.16 -5.38 -14.35
C ILE A 85 -9.33 -6.47 -13.28
N SER A 86 -9.18 -7.74 -13.66
CA SER A 86 -9.27 -8.83 -12.70
C SER A 86 -8.00 -8.90 -11.84
N GLN A 87 -8.12 -9.47 -10.65
CA GLN A 87 -6.98 -9.77 -9.77
C GLN A 87 -5.89 -10.57 -10.50
N GLU A 88 -6.27 -11.61 -11.24
CA GLU A 88 -5.33 -12.48 -11.97
C GLU A 88 -4.49 -11.70 -12.99
N GLU A 89 -5.08 -10.70 -13.64
CA GLU A 89 -4.37 -9.87 -14.62
C GLU A 89 -3.33 -8.93 -14.00
N LEU A 90 -3.48 -8.62 -12.70
CA LEU A 90 -2.59 -7.71 -11.95
C LEU A 90 -1.50 -8.46 -11.19
N MET A 91 -1.75 -9.70 -10.79
CA MET A 91 -0.77 -10.51 -10.08
C MET A 91 0.34 -10.95 -11.05
N ARG A 92 1.59 -10.75 -10.63
CA ARG A 92 2.79 -11.23 -11.34
C ARG A 92 3.62 -12.04 -10.36
N GLU A 93 3.90 -13.29 -10.72
CA GLU A 93 4.69 -14.18 -9.87
C GLU A 93 6.06 -13.57 -9.57
N ASN A 94 6.55 -13.80 -8.35
CA ASN A 94 7.84 -13.29 -7.86
C ASN A 94 7.96 -11.75 -7.85
N THR A 95 6.84 -11.04 -7.78
CA THR A 95 6.81 -9.57 -7.64
C THR A 95 5.98 -9.15 -6.44
N ILE A 96 6.22 -7.94 -5.94
CA ILE A 96 5.36 -7.37 -4.89
C ILE A 96 3.92 -7.13 -5.36
N LEU A 97 3.67 -7.05 -6.67
CA LEU A 97 2.32 -6.88 -7.23
C LEU A 97 1.38 -8.02 -6.84
N GLN A 98 1.92 -9.23 -6.66
CA GLN A 98 1.18 -10.39 -6.18
C GLN A 98 0.61 -10.18 -4.77
N GLU A 99 1.34 -9.46 -3.92
CA GLU A 99 0.90 -9.11 -2.57
C GLU A 99 -0.05 -7.91 -2.61
N LEU A 100 0.24 -6.88 -3.42
CA LEU A 100 -0.59 -5.68 -3.48
C LEU A 100 -2.01 -5.99 -3.99
N PHE A 101 -2.18 -6.76 -5.06
CA PHE A 101 -3.49 -6.93 -5.69
C PHE A 101 -4.28 -8.14 -5.17
N GLN A 102 -4.11 -8.50 -3.89
CA GLN A 102 -4.91 -9.55 -3.27
C GLN A 102 -6.35 -9.10 -3.01
N VAL A 103 -7.29 -10.03 -3.10
CA VAL A 103 -8.65 -9.85 -2.57
C VAL A 103 -8.63 -10.21 -1.10
N VAL A 104 -8.87 -9.23 -0.24
CA VAL A 104 -8.72 -9.38 1.21
C VAL A 104 -10.07 -9.22 1.88
N GLU A 105 -10.36 -10.15 2.79
CA GLU A 105 -11.52 -10.04 3.68
C GLU A 105 -11.24 -9.00 4.77
N PRO A 106 -12.27 -8.27 5.24
CA PRO A 106 -12.09 -7.14 6.15
C PRO A 106 -11.30 -7.49 7.41
N GLU A 107 -11.51 -8.68 7.97
CA GLU A 107 -10.86 -9.15 9.19
C GLU A 107 -9.34 -9.37 9.00
N LYS A 108 -8.88 -9.50 7.75
CA LYS A 108 -7.49 -9.73 7.38
C LYS A 108 -6.77 -8.49 6.88
N ALA A 109 -7.45 -7.34 6.75
CA ALA A 109 -6.84 -6.17 6.13
C ALA A 109 -5.64 -5.63 6.92
N SER A 110 -5.68 -5.66 8.26
CA SER A 110 -4.55 -5.24 9.10
C SER A 110 -3.31 -6.11 8.84
N ALA A 111 -3.50 -7.43 8.82
CA ALA A 111 -2.43 -8.38 8.52
C ALA A 111 -1.89 -8.21 7.09
N TYR A 112 -2.76 -7.93 6.12
CA TYR A 112 -2.40 -7.64 4.73
C TYR A 112 -1.55 -6.37 4.60
N LEU A 113 -2.00 -5.24 5.18
CA LEU A 113 -1.25 -3.98 5.13
C LEU A 113 0.10 -4.11 5.85
N LEU A 114 0.14 -4.78 7.01
CA LEU A 114 1.38 -5.09 7.72
C LEU A 114 2.32 -5.98 6.89
N GLY A 115 1.78 -6.95 6.15
CA GLY A 115 2.53 -7.79 5.23
C GLY A 115 3.24 -6.96 4.17
N ILE A 116 2.50 -6.11 3.46
CA ILE A 116 3.03 -5.21 2.43
C ILE A 116 4.13 -4.31 2.99
N VAL A 117 3.90 -3.73 4.17
CA VAL A 117 4.86 -2.85 4.84
C VAL A 117 6.15 -3.60 5.18
N LYS A 118 6.07 -4.86 5.64
CA LYS A 118 7.23 -5.71 5.89
C LYS A 118 7.97 -6.08 4.60
N THR A 119 7.23 -6.48 3.57
CA THR A 119 7.79 -6.85 2.26
C THR A 119 8.55 -5.68 1.66
N LEU A 120 7.94 -4.49 1.60
CA LEU A 120 8.61 -3.27 1.16
C LEU A 120 9.89 -3.00 1.98
N GLY A 121 9.83 -3.17 3.31
CA GLY A 121 11.00 -2.99 4.18
C GLY A 121 12.14 -3.93 3.85
N ALA A 122 11.86 -5.21 3.64
CA ALA A 122 12.86 -6.20 3.25
C ALA A 122 13.41 -5.90 1.83
N SER A 123 12.53 -5.61 0.87
CA SER A 123 12.93 -5.31 -0.51
C SER A 123 13.83 -4.07 -0.62
N PHE A 124 13.63 -3.06 0.22
CA PHE A 124 14.51 -1.88 0.25
C PHE A 124 15.75 -2.05 1.14
N ALA A 125 15.80 -3.05 2.02
CA ALA A 125 16.99 -3.34 2.83
C ALA A 125 18.04 -4.14 2.05
N ASP A 126 17.61 -5.13 1.27
CA ASP A 126 18.51 -6.07 0.57
C ASP A 126 18.98 -5.58 -0.80
N ASN A 127 18.28 -4.61 -1.38
CA ASN A 127 18.57 -4.15 -2.73
C ASN A 127 19.75 -3.14 -2.70
N GLN A 128 20.99 -3.65 -2.86
CA GLN A 128 22.23 -2.84 -2.83
C GLN A 128 22.28 -1.70 -3.86
N SER A 129 21.42 -1.75 -4.89
CA SER A 129 21.27 -0.71 -5.90
C SER A 129 20.34 0.44 -5.49
N PHE A 130 19.62 0.30 -4.36
CA PHE A 130 18.77 1.35 -3.83
C PHE A 130 19.59 2.44 -3.14
N ASP A 131 19.18 3.68 -3.38
CA ASP A 131 19.73 4.82 -2.68
C ASP A 131 19.54 4.62 -1.18
N ARG A 132 20.64 4.70 -0.41
CA ARG A 132 20.62 4.56 1.05
C ARG A 132 19.59 5.49 1.68
N GLU A 133 19.31 6.61 1.02
CA GLU A 133 18.28 7.58 1.37
C GLU A 133 16.87 6.95 1.40
N TYR A 134 16.47 6.18 0.38
CA TYR A 134 15.15 5.52 0.36
C TYR A 134 15.03 4.44 1.43
N ALA A 135 16.06 3.61 1.61
CA ALA A 135 16.07 2.59 2.66
C ALA A 135 16.00 3.22 4.06
N PHE A 136 16.73 4.32 4.27
CA PHE A 136 16.71 5.08 5.52
C PHE A 136 15.34 5.72 5.78
N HIS A 137 14.74 6.37 4.78
CA HIS A 137 13.40 6.95 4.90
C HIS A 137 12.34 5.88 5.14
N PHE A 138 12.43 4.75 4.44
CA PHE A 138 11.51 3.63 4.62
C PHE A 138 11.59 3.05 6.04
N HIS A 139 12.80 2.74 6.52
CA HIS A 139 13.03 2.27 7.89
C HIS A 139 12.46 3.26 8.92
N ARG A 140 12.68 4.57 8.73
CA ARG A 140 12.13 5.60 9.61
C ARG A 140 10.59 5.62 9.62
N HIS A 141 9.94 5.41 8.47
CA HIS A 141 8.48 5.32 8.40
C HIS A 141 7.95 4.03 9.03
N LEU A 142 8.64 2.91 8.81
CA LEU A 142 8.32 1.59 9.35
C LEU A 142 8.41 1.55 10.88
N SER A 143 9.53 2.00 11.46
CA SER A 143 9.72 2.02 12.91
C SER A 143 8.65 2.86 13.61
N ARG A 144 8.29 4.00 13.02
CA ARG A 144 7.24 4.88 13.56
C ARG A 144 5.85 4.28 13.44
N LEU A 145 5.55 3.61 12.34
CA LEU A 145 4.28 2.90 12.16
C LEU A 145 4.16 1.74 13.17
N HIS A 146 5.25 1.02 13.41
CA HIS A 146 5.32 -0.01 14.45
C HIS A 146 5.11 0.56 15.86
N GLU A 147 5.76 1.69 16.20
CA GLU A 147 5.55 2.40 17.47
C GLU A 147 4.09 2.79 17.68
N VAL A 148 3.46 3.41 16.67
CA VAL A 148 2.05 3.82 16.74
C VAL A 148 1.12 2.61 16.93
N LEU A 149 1.33 1.53 16.19
CA LEU A 149 0.50 0.32 16.32
C LEU A 149 0.70 -0.40 17.66
N HIS A 150 1.86 -0.27 18.30
CA HIS A 150 2.16 -0.91 19.59
C HIS A 150 1.71 -0.06 20.79
N ASP A 151 1.77 1.27 20.70
CA ASP A 151 1.34 2.18 21.77
C ASP A 151 -0.20 2.20 21.92
N SER A 152 -0.90 1.92 20.83
CA SER A 152 -2.36 1.76 20.77
C SER A 152 -2.90 0.53 21.52
N GLY A 153 -2.01 -0.34 22.01
CA GLY A 153 -2.36 -1.53 22.80
C GLY A 153 -2.32 -1.32 24.32
N LYS A 154 -2.08 -0.08 24.81
CA LYS A 154 -1.92 0.19 26.24
C LYS A 154 -3.02 1.00 26.93
N HIS A 155 -4.11 1.35 26.25
CA HIS A 155 -5.25 2.04 26.87
C HIS A 155 -6.57 1.30 26.61
#